data_AF-A0AAV7JV18-F1
#
_entry.id   AF-A0AAV7JV18-F1
#
_cell.length_a   1.000
_cell.length_b   1.000
_cell.length_c   1.000
_cell.angle_alpha   90.00
_cell.angle_beta   90.00
_cell.angle_gamma   90.00
#
_symmetry.space_group_name_H-M   'P 1'
#
loop_
_entity.id
_entity.type
_entity.pdbx_description
1 polymer ?
#
loop_
_entity_poly.entity_id
_entity_poly.type
_entity_poly.pdbx_seq_one_letter_code
_entity_poly.pdbx_strand_id
1 'polypeptide(L)'
;MYPTVPQSLKNPVFIPDGIQSILNACHKLYPTQTNPRQVMAQVKFWLGGPHPLDYVTIYHHEGKKGLCVSHWHYVSMGLSDLHGDGRVHDRRPSSSSSDELSGFGFELSFRLKVKIGGETPPLWPVELLQSIASNIFSSRANFKPGDYITWNSPIDKSQSCILTQLFIIEDPKLSEIQTKVGRVSFFQIVPASMEELNAAQSWNVMGVVDLMRESILTGGPYQVCDNGRTKTLYQINTTAMTIIKQRLKSEGNNFSGFSTECHWFDSTGRDIRSLTPVDLLQTGYDSNFASSSTQLVYSYVDHPELKRIREITIALCVEAFLLLPLVLRGRLQHGRHFTFRSSNNEIAITLVPEGQEGTLVSPSIPYVAKSCWLQMYTPVSLLDEILIVADNFYSEYTPEEKVNLKDLFPFPKYSLILRIDL
;
A
#
# COMPACT_ATOMS: atom_id res chain seq x y z
N MET A 1 27.64 60.52 15.47
CA MET A 1 27.66 59.30 16.30
C MET A 1 26.48 58.45 15.85
N TYR A 2 26.73 57.38 15.07
CA TYR A 2 25.68 56.46 14.67
C TYR A 2 25.29 55.60 15.88
N PRO A 3 23.99 55.37 16.15
CA PRO A 3 23.59 54.53 17.26
C PRO A 3 23.99 53.08 16.95
N THR A 4 24.83 52.51 17.80
CA THR A 4 25.21 51.11 17.82
C THR A 4 23.98 50.22 18.01
N VAL A 5 23.77 49.29 17.09
CA VAL A 5 22.75 48.23 17.18
C VAL A 5 23.01 47.41 18.45
N PRO A 6 22.00 47.16 19.32
CA PRO A 6 22.17 46.35 20.52
C PRO A 6 22.65 44.93 20.17
N GLN A 7 23.66 44.43 20.88
CA GLN A 7 24.24 43.09 20.72
C GLN A 7 23.29 41.91 21.04
N SER A 8 22.00 42.15 21.33
CA SER A 8 21.04 41.15 21.81
C SER A 8 20.29 40.35 20.72
N LEU A 9 20.77 40.35 19.47
CA LEU A 9 20.19 39.58 18.36
C LEU A 9 21.12 38.48 17.81
N LYS A 10 22.04 37.97 18.63
CA LYS A 10 22.94 36.85 18.28
C LYS A 10 22.59 35.53 19.01
N ASN A 11 21.33 35.29 19.33
CA ASN A 11 20.93 33.92 19.65
C ASN A 11 20.81 33.16 18.33
N PRO A 12 21.62 32.12 18.07
CA PRO A 12 21.43 31.30 16.89
C PRO A 12 20.00 30.75 16.91
N VAL A 13 19.29 30.91 15.79
CA VAL A 13 17.97 30.30 15.63
C VAL A 13 18.16 28.80 15.83
N PHE A 14 17.61 28.26 16.91
CA PHE A 14 17.66 26.83 17.17
C PHE A 14 16.75 26.14 16.16
N ILE A 15 17.36 25.48 15.18
CA ILE A 15 16.64 24.64 14.22
C ILE A 15 16.67 23.21 14.78
N PRO A 16 15.49 22.60 15.01
CA PRO A 16 15.41 21.20 15.43
C PRO A 16 16.18 20.25 14.50
N ASP A 17 16.78 19.20 15.06
CA ASP A 17 17.70 18.32 14.34
C ASP A 17 17.06 17.60 13.15
N GLY A 18 15.82 17.12 13.29
CA GLY A 18 15.09 16.48 12.22
C GLY A 18 14.87 17.43 11.03
N ILE A 19 14.45 18.67 11.32
CA ILE A 19 14.28 19.73 10.31
C ILE A 19 15.62 20.02 9.61
N GLN A 20 16.68 20.23 10.39
CA GLN A 20 18.00 20.55 9.85
C GLN A 20 18.53 19.43 8.95
N SER A 21 18.34 18.17 9.34
CA SER A 21 18.81 17.00 8.60
C SER A 21 18.11 16.88 7.24
N ILE A 22 16.80 17.09 7.21
CA ILE A 22 16.01 17.09 5.96
C ILE A 22 16.41 18.26 5.07
N LEU A 23 16.54 19.48 5.63
CA LEU A 23 16.99 20.65 4.88
C LEU A 23 18.39 20.44 4.28
N ASN A 24 19.31 19.81 5.02
CA ASN A 24 20.64 19.48 4.51
C ASN A 24 20.58 18.48 3.36
N ALA A 25 19.70 17.47 3.43
CA ALA A 25 19.49 16.51 2.33
C ALA A 25 18.99 17.23 1.07
N CYS A 26 18.01 18.13 1.21
CA CYS A 26 17.51 18.94 0.12
C CYS A 26 18.57 19.92 -0.43
N HIS A 27 19.38 20.53 0.44
CA HIS A 27 20.44 21.46 0.02
C HIS A 27 21.52 20.76 -0.81
N LYS A 28 21.87 19.51 -0.50
CA LYS A 28 22.77 18.70 -1.34
C LYS A 28 22.22 18.53 -2.77
N LEU A 29 20.91 18.42 -2.92
CA LEU A 29 20.24 18.27 -4.21
C LEU A 29 20.04 19.63 -4.92
N TYR A 30 19.82 20.71 -4.16
CA TYR A 30 19.55 22.06 -4.66
C TYR A 30 20.48 23.12 -4.04
N PRO A 31 21.80 23.04 -4.29
CA PRO A 31 22.79 23.87 -3.60
C PRO A 31 22.63 25.38 -3.88
N THR A 32 22.08 25.74 -5.04
CA THR A 32 21.87 27.13 -5.46
C THR A 32 20.59 27.76 -4.89
N GLN A 33 19.65 26.95 -4.39
CA GLN A 33 18.37 27.42 -3.86
C GLN A 33 18.46 27.54 -2.34
N THR A 34 19.12 28.58 -1.87
CA THR A 34 19.39 28.79 -0.43
C THR A 34 18.17 29.26 0.37
N ASN A 35 17.15 29.79 -0.30
CA ASN A 35 15.88 30.20 0.30
C ASN A 35 14.69 29.73 -0.55
N PRO A 36 14.45 28.40 -0.62
CA PRO A 36 13.34 27.84 -1.38
C PRO A 36 12.01 28.28 -0.79
N ARG A 37 10.96 28.29 -1.61
CA ARG A 37 9.62 28.61 -1.11
C ARG A 37 9.19 27.54 -0.11
N GLN A 38 8.75 27.95 1.07
CA GLN A 38 8.26 27.04 2.10
C GLN A 38 6.84 27.44 2.51
N VAL A 39 5.95 26.46 2.54
CA VAL A 39 4.59 26.60 3.07
C VAL A 39 4.58 25.98 4.45
N MET A 40 3.97 26.68 5.41
CA MET A 40 3.90 26.21 6.80
C MET A 40 2.45 26.14 7.28
N ALA A 41 2.14 25.18 8.14
CA ALA A 41 0.87 25.16 8.85
C ALA A 41 0.74 26.40 9.74
N GLN A 42 -0.37 27.14 9.61
CA GLN A 42 -0.63 28.37 10.37
C GLN A 42 -0.78 28.08 11.87
N VAL A 43 -1.50 27.00 12.21
CA VAL A 43 -1.58 26.45 13.57
C VAL A 43 -0.88 25.10 13.55
N LYS A 44 0.13 24.93 14.40
CA LYS A 44 0.91 23.68 14.47
C LYS A 44 0.06 22.52 14.98
N PHE A 45 0.37 21.31 14.51
CA PHE A 45 -0.42 20.12 14.82
C PHE A 45 -0.47 19.84 16.33
N TRP A 46 0.66 19.96 17.03
CA TRP A 46 0.72 19.80 18.50
C TRP A 46 0.00 20.91 19.28
N LEU A 47 -0.48 21.96 18.61
CA LEU A 47 -1.34 23.01 19.18
C LEU A 47 -2.82 22.81 18.81
N GLY A 48 -3.19 21.64 18.29
CA GLY A 48 -4.55 21.33 17.84
C GLY A 48 -4.87 21.82 16.42
N GLY A 49 -3.87 22.19 15.62
CA GLY A 49 -4.06 22.52 14.21
C GLY A 49 -4.45 21.30 13.38
N PRO A 50 -5.15 21.48 12.24
CA PRO A 50 -5.67 20.36 11.43
C PRO A 50 -4.64 19.76 10.47
N HIS A 51 -3.43 20.31 10.40
CA HIS A 51 -2.42 20.01 9.38
C HIS A 51 -1.18 19.38 10.02
N PRO A 52 -0.95 18.07 9.86
CA PRO A 52 0.18 17.38 10.48
C PRO A 52 1.54 17.75 9.90
N LEU A 53 1.60 18.16 8.62
CA LEU A 53 2.86 18.61 8.03
C LEU A 53 3.12 20.05 8.46
N ASP A 54 4.16 20.22 9.24
CA ASP A 54 4.61 21.52 9.71
C ASP A 54 5.08 22.42 8.58
N TYR A 55 5.79 21.82 7.63
CA TYR A 55 6.38 22.48 6.48
C TYR A 55 6.26 21.63 5.22
N VAL A 56 6.08 22.27 4.08
CA VAL A 56 6.36 21.71 2.76
C VAL A 56 7.27 22.68 2.03
N THR A 57 8.48 22.24 1.74
CA THR A 57 9.48 23.05 1.03
C THR A 57 9.44 22.71 -0.45
N ILE A 58 9.46 23.73 -1.30
CA ILE A 58 9.24 23.61 -2.74
C ILE A 58 10.49 24.11 -3.47
N TYR A 59 11.13 23.19 -4.19
CA TYR A 59 12.31 23.43 -5.00
C TYR A 59 11.96 23.42 -6.48
N HIS A 60 12.72 24.18 -7.27
CA HIS A 60 12.67 24.10 -8.73
C HIS A 60 13.75 23.17 -9.24
N HIS A 61 13.41 22.27 -10.14
CA HIS A 61 14.37 21.43 -10.84
C HIS A 61 14.29 21.76 -12.32
N GLU A 62 15.37 22.31 -12.90
CA GLU A 62 15.43 22.76 -14.30
C GLU A 62 15.11 21.67 -15.32
N GLY A 63 15.27 20.41 -14.92
CA GLY A 63 15.09 19.25 -15.77
C GLY A 63 16.44 18.72 -16.24
N LYS A 64 16.41 17.55 -16.89
CA LYS A 64 17.62 16.94 -17.45
C LYS A 64 17.22 16.17 -18.70
N LYS A 65 17.75 16.59 -19.86
CA LYS A 65 17.42 16.02 -21.17
C LYS A 65 17.53 14.48 -21.13
N GLY A 66 16.47 13.81 -21.57
CA GLY A 66 16.37 12.35 -21.58
C GLY A 66 16.04 11.69 -20.23
N LEU A 67 15.98 12.45 -19.12
CA LEU A 67 15.72 11.90 -17.78
C LEU A 67 14.49 12.53 -17.10
N CYS A 68 14.33 13.85 -17.17
CA CYS A 68 13.17 14.52 -16.58
C CYS A 68 12.91 15.88 -17.25
N VAL A 69 11.65 16.31 -17.25
CA VAL A 69 11.25 17.67 -17.61
C VAL A 69 11.51 18.62 -16.43
N SER A 70 11.49 19.92 -16.69
CA SER A 70 11.47 20.93 -15.63
C SER A 70 10.26 20.70 -14.71
N HIS A 71 10.48 20.70 -13.39
CA HIS A 71 9.45 20.38 -12.41
C HIS A 71 9.68 21.08 -11.06
N TRP A 72 8.60 21.27 -10.33
CA TRP A 72 8.60 21.60 -8.90
C TRP A 72 8.74 20.33 -8.09
N HIS A 73 9.60 20.34 -7.06
CA HIS A 73 9.80 19.23 -6.13
C HIS A 73 9.39 19.67 -4.72
N TYR A 74 8.32 19.09 -4.22
CA TYR A 74 7.74 19.34 -2.90
C TYR A 74 8.29 18.30 -1.94
N VAL A 75 8.77 18.72 -0.77
CA VAL A 75 9.28 17.83 0.28
C VAL A 75 8.61 18.21 1.60
N SER A 76 7.90 17.26 2.21
CA SER A 76 7.22 17.48 3.49
C SER A 76 8.16 17.38 4.68
N MET A 77 7.72 17.96 5.81
CA MET A 77 8.30 17.78 7.13
C MET A 77 7.16 17.73 8.15
N GLY A 78 7.05 16.61 8.86
CA GLY A 78 6.09 16.43 9.96
C GLY A 78 5.70 14.97 10.22
N LEU A 79 5.86 14.09 9.24
CA LEU A 79 5.66 12.64 9.42
C LEU A 79 6.81 12.01 10.20
N SER A 80 8.03 12.51 9.99
CA SER A 80 9.18 12.18 10.83
C SER A 80 9.16 12.97 12.13
N ASP A 81 9.92 12.50 13.13
CA ASP A 81 10.13 13.25 14.36
C ASP A 81 11.09 14.42 14.10
N LEU A 82 10.50 15.61 13.96
CA LEU A 82 11.24 16.84 13.71
C LEU A 82 11.96 17.36 14.95
N HIS A 83 11.43 17.07 16.15
CA HIS A 83 11.77 17.80 17.38
C HIS A 83 12.44 16.94 18.45
N GLY A 84 12.11 15.65 18.55
CA GLY A 84 12.68 14.74 19.54
C GLY A 84 12.18 14.93 20.97
N ASP A 85 11.16 15.76 21.18
CA ASP A 85 10.73 16.19 22.49
C ASP A 85 9.31 15.74 22.87
N GLY A 86 8.73 14.80 22.14
CA GLY A 86 7.44 14.21 22.50
C GLY A 86 6.21 15.03 22.15
N ARG A 87 6.35 16.16 21.44
CA ARG A 87 5.21 17.06 21.17
C ARG A 87 4.21 16.53 20.15
N VAL A 88 4.65 15.64 19.25
CA VAL A 88 3.81 14.99 18.22
C VAL A 88 4.06 13.50 18.22
N HIS A 89 5.33 13.11 18.08
CA HIS A 89 5.75 11.71 18.06
C HIS A 89 6.20 11.28 19.45
N ASP A 90 5.85 10.05 19.84
CA ASP A 90 6.14 9.53 21.18
C ASP A 90 7.64 9.59 21.49
N ARG A 91 7.98 10.04 22.72
CA ARG A 91 9.38 10.07 23.16
C ARG A 91 9.90 8.64 23.23
N ARG A 92 11.04 8.40 22.59
CA ARG A 92 11.71 7.12 22.69
C ARG A 92 12.35 6.93 24.07
N PRO A 93 12.33 5.69 24.60
CA PRO A 93 13.09 5.36 25.80
C PRO A 93 14.58 5.50 25.49
N SER A 94 15.38 5.96 26.45
CA SER A 94 16.82 6.22 26.28
C SER A 94 17.67 4.99 25.91
N SER A 95 17.09 3.79 25.93
CA SER A 95 17.69 2.53 25.49
C SER A 95 17.50 2.22 24.00
N SER A 96 16.71 3.00 23.26
CA SER A 96 16.48 2.80 21.83
C SER A 96 17.74 3.10 21.01
N SER A 97 18.03 2.27 20.01
CA SER A 97 19.16 2.51 19.11
C SER A 97 18.86 3.68 18.15
N SER A 98 19.91 4.33 17.64
CA SER A 98 19.77 5.31 16.55
C SER A 98 19.28 4.69 15.24
N ASP A 99 19.27 3.35 15.15
CA ASP A 99 18.77 2.57 14.02
C ASP A 99 17.24 2.37 14.04
N GLU A 100 16.51 3.06 14.89
CA GLU A 100 15.05 3.08 14.83
C GLU A 100 14.52 4.18 13.90
N LEU A 101 13.27 4.05 13.48
CA LEU A 101 12.59 5.02 12.63
C LEU A 101 12.35 6.34 13.37
N SER A 102 12.46 7.47 12.67
CA SER A 102 12.08 8.80 13.18
C SER A 102 10.58 9.05 12.94
N GLY A 103 9.77 9.11 14.00
CA GLY A 103 8.31 9.23 13.85
C GLY A 103 7.75 8.07 13.03
N PHE A 104 7.04 8.36 11.93
CA PHE A 104 6.62 7.33 10.96
C PHE A 104 7.77 6.75 10.11
N GLY A 105 8.97 7.33 10.17
CA GLY A 105 10.18 6.84 9.50
C GLY A 105 10.39 7.37 8.09
N PHE A 106 9.52 8.25 7.60
CA PHE A 106 9.64 8.81 6.26
C PHE A 106 9.02 10.21 6.17
N GLU A 107 9.37 10.92 5.10
CA GLU A 107 8.66 12.10 4.61
C GLU A 107 8.13 11.86 3.20
N LEU A 108 7.10 12.60 2.81
CA LEU A 108 6.54 12.57 1.48
C LEU A 108 7.27 13.55 0.56
N SER A 109 7.46 13.15 -0.69
CA SER A 109 7.84 14.04 -1.77
C SER A 109 6.85 13.99 -2.94
N PHE A 110 6.86 15.03 -3.76
CA PHE A 110 6.02 15.10 -4.96
C PHE A 110 6.74 15.90 -6.05
N ARG A 111 6.63 15.46 -7.31
CA ARG A 111 7.23 16.16 -8.45
C ARG A 111 6.15 16.57 -9.44
N LEU A 112 6.01 17.86 -9.71
CA LEU A 112 5.01 18.41 -10.62
C LEU A 112 5.67 19.16 -11.78
N LYS A 113 5.37 18.78 -13.02
CA LYS A 113 5.85 19.46 -14.22
C LYS A 113 5.55 20.96 -14.17
N VAL A 114 6.55 21.78 -14.52
CA VAL A 114 6.35 23.23 -14.70
C VAL A 114 5.50 23.47 -15.95
N LYS A 115 4.39 24.20 -15.80
CA LYS A 115 3.56 24.62 -16.94
C LYS A 115 4.30 25.70 -17.75
N ILE A 116 3.99 25.81 -19.04
CA ILE A 116 4.56 26.86 -19.90
C ILE A 116 4.23 28.24 -19.29
N GLY A 117 5.24 29.08 -19.07
CA GLY A 117 5.08 30.39 -18.41
C GLY A 117 4.87 30.32 -16.89
N GLY A 118 5.01 29.15 -16.27
CA GLY A 118 4.86 28.97 -14.82
C GLY A 118 6.09 29.42 -14.05
N GLU A 119 6.04 30.63 -13.49
CA GLU A 119 7.14 31.18 -12.67
C GLU A 119 7.03 30.81 -11.18
N THR A 120 5.83 30.44 -10.71
CA THR A 120 5.58 30.11 -9.30
C THR A 120 5.00 28.71 -9.15
N PRO A 121 5.40 27.96 -8.09
CA PRO A 121 4.84 26.64 -7.84
C PRO A 121 3.37 26.76 -7.38
N PRO A 122 2.45 25.93 -7.91
CA PRO A 122 1.10 25.84 -7.39
C PRO A 122 1.07 25.22 -5.99
N LEU A 123 0.07 25.56 -5.19
CA LEU A 123 -0.04 25.12 -3.80
C LEU A 123 -0.93 23.89 -3.59
N TRP A 124 -1.74 23.48 -4.57
CA TRP A 124 -2.60 22.30 -4.44
C TRP A 124 -1.85 21.01 -4.06
N PRO A 125 -0.56 20.77 -4.44
CA PRO A 125 0.15 19.59 -3.98
C PRO A 125 0.41 19.61 -2.47
N VAL A 126 0.51 20.79 -1.86
CA VAL A 126 0.62 20.90 -0.39
C VAL A 126 -0.65 20.37 0.27
N GLU A 127 -1.83 20.71 -0.26
CA GLU A 127 -3.11 20.20 0.25
C GLU A 127 -3.23 18.68 0.09
N LEU A 128 -2.76 18.14 -1.05
CA LEU A 128 -2.71 16.70 -1.29
C LEU A 128 -1.83 16.01 -0.24
N LEU A 129 -0.59 16.48 -0.04
CA LEU A 129 0.34 15.92 0.94
C LEU A 129 -0.20 16.01 2.37
N GLN A 130 -0.83 17.13 2.74
CA GLN A 130 -1.49 17.27 4.05
C GLN A 130 -2.61 16.26 4.24
N SER A 131 -3.42 16.02 3.20
CA SER A 131 -4.53 15.07 3.28
C SER A 131 -4.04 13.63 3.47
N ILE A 132 -2.97 13.25 2.78
CA ILE A 132 -2.31 11.94 2.95
C ILE A 132 -1.73 11.84 4.37
N ALA A 133 -1.03 12.87 4.85
CA ALA A 133 -0.49 12.92 6.20
C ALA A 133 -1.58 12.79 7.28
N SER A 134 -2.70 13.52 7.15
CA SER A 134 -3.84 13.39 8.08
C SER A 134 -4.40 11.98 8.12
N ASN A 135 -4.47 11.29 6.97
CA ASN A 135 -4.88 9.89 6.94
C ASN A 135 -3.87 8.97 7.67
N ILE A 136 -2.56 9.17 7.47
CA ILE A 136 -1.51 8.41 8.16
C ILE A 136 -1.61 8.57 9.68
N PHE A 137 -1.75 9.81 10.16
CA PHE A 137 -1.88 10.09 11.59
C PHE A 137 -3.16 9.46 12.19
N SER A 138 -4.26 9.46 11.44
CA SER A 138 -5.54 8.93 11.92
C SER A 138 -5.60 7.40 11.91
N SER A 139 -5.04 6.77 10.88
CA SER A 139 -5.12 5.32 10.67
C SER A 139 -3.91 4.56 11.22
N ARG A 140 -2.81 5.26 11.54
CA ARG A 140 -1.49 4.67 11.80
C ARG A 140 -1.00 3.78 10.63
N ALA A 141 -1.42 4.07 9.40
CA ALA A 141 -1.02 3.32 8.22
C ALA A 141 0.50 3.29 8.04
N ASN A 142 1.06 2.10 7.84
CA ASN A 142 2.48 1.89 7.59
C ASN A 142 2.73 1.76 6.09
N PHE A 143 2.84 2.91 5.41
CA PHE A 143 3.14 2.95 3.99
C PHE A 143 4.59 2.56 3.70
N LYS A 144 4.78 1.89 2.56
CA LYS A 144 6.09 1.50 2.03
C LYS A 144 6.13 1.69 0.50
N PRO A 145 7.32 1.82 -0.09
CA PRO A 145 7.47 1.79 -1.54
C PRO A 145 6.84 0.54 -2.14
N GLY A 146 6.06 0.72 -3.21
CA GLY A 146 5.25 -0.33 -3.83
C GLY A 146 3.80 -0.38 -3.34
N ASP A 147 3.41 0.42 -2.34
CA ASP A 147 2.02 0.60 -1.97
C ASP A 147 1.30 1.60 -2.90
N TYR A 148 -0.03 1.65 -2.79
CA TYR A 148 -0.88 2.61 -3.48
C TYR A 148 -1.97 3.16 -2.54
N ILE A 149 -2.52 4.32 -2.90
CA ILE A 149 -3.65 4.96 -2.22
C ILE A 149 -4.78 5.08 -3.24
N THR A 150 -5.94 4.51 -2.90
CA THR A 150 -7.18 4.67 -3.67
C THR A 150 -7.76 6.06 -3.45
N TRP A 151 -7.40 7.01 -4.31
CA TRP A 151 -7.72 8.42 -4.10
C TRP A 151 -9.08 8.81 -4.71
N ASN A 152 -9.49 8.16 -5.81
CA ASN A 152 -10.82 8.24 -6.43
C ASN A 152 -11.32 9.65 -6.75
N SER A 153 -10.39 10.59 -6.95
CA SER A 153 -10.68 11.98 -7.31
C SER A 153 -9.51 12.55 -8.12
N PRO A 154 -9.71 13.48 -9.06
CA PRO A 154 -8.59 14.13 -9.74
C PRO A 154 -7.62 14.78 -8.74
N ILE A 155 -6.32 14.50 -8.85
CA ILE A 155 -5.30 14.95 -7.88
C ILE A 155 -5.25 16.48 -7.70
N ASP A 156 -5.55 17.24 -8.76
CA ASP A 156 -5.55 18.70 -8.76
C ASP A 156 -6.97 19.29 -8.66
N LYS A 157 -7.96 18.42 -8.36
CA LYS A 157 -9.40 18.73 -8.31
C LYS A 157 -9.99 19.24 -9.64
N SER A 158 -9.26 19.13 -10.76
CA SER A 158 -9.77 19.50 -12.08
C SER A 158 -10.51 18.34 -12.74
N GLN A 159 -11.63 18.62 -13.42
CA GLN A 159 -12.43 17.58 -14.09
C GLN A 159 -11.70 16.91 -15.27
N SER A 160 -10.70 17.57 -15.84
CA SER A 160 -9.95 17.06 -17.00
C SER A 160 -8.79 16.15 -16.64
N CYS A 161 -8.39 16.08 -15.37
CA CYS A 161 -7.23 15.29 -14.97
C CYS A 161 -7.60 13.82 -14.78
N ILE A 162 -6.97 12.94 -15.57
CA ILE A 162 -7.21 11.48 -15.51
C ILE A 162 -6.51 10.79 -14.33
N LEU A 163 -5.64 11.52 -13.63
CA LEU A 163 -4.83 11.00 -12.53
C LEU A 163 -5.66 11.05 -11.26
N THR A 164 -6.16 9.88 -10.85
CA THR A 164 -7.13 9.74 -9.76
C THR A 164 -6.67 8.79 -8.67
N GLN A 165 -5.50 8.17 -8.83
CA GLN A 165 -4.92 7.19 -7.92
C GLN A 165 -3.48 7.61 -7.59
N LEU A 166 -2.90 7.08 -6.52
CA LEU A 166 -1.55 7.44 -6.10
C LEU A 166 -0.72 6.18 -5.85
N PHE A 167 0.48 6.12 -6.42
CA PHE A 167 1.50 5.13 -6.10
C PHE A 167 2.53 5.74 -5.16
N ILE A 168 3.15 4.89 -4.33
CA ILE A 168 4.21 5.27 -3.40
C ILE A 168 5.49 4.59 -3.86
N ILE A 169 6.55 5.37 -4.08
CA ILE A 169 7.87 4.87 -4.45
C ILE A 169 8.94 5.53 -3.58
N GLU A 170 10.15 5.00 -3.58
CA GLU A 170 11.30 5.75 -3.07
C GLU A 170 11.56 6.97 -3.95
N ASP A 171 11.88 8.11 -3.32
CA ASP A 171 12.30 9.28 -4.07
C ASP A 171 13.58 8.97 -4.87
N PRO A 172 13.59 9.22 -6.19
CA PRO A 172 14.71 8.84 -7.05
C PRO A 172 15.98 9.69 -6.82
N LYS A 173 15.94 10.68 -5.93
CA LYS A 173 17.05 11.60 -5.62
C LYS A 173 17.31 11.82 -4.15
N LEU A 174 16.32 11.73 -3.29
CA LEU A 174 16.50 11.82 -1.85
C LEU A 174 16.64 10.42 -1.27
N SER A 175 17.84 10.09 -0.81
CA SER A 175 18.11 8.84 -0.09
C SER A 175 17.77 8.97 1.39
N GLU A 176 17.62 7.83 2.06
CA GLU A 176 17.44 7.78 3.52
C GLU A 176 18.54 8.57 4.24
N ILE A 177 18.14 9.29 5.30
CA ILE A 177 19.05 10.05 6.14
C ILE A 177 18.94 9.59 7.60
N GLN A 178 20.05 9.73 8.31
CA GLN A 178 20.10 9.55 9.76
C GLN A 178 19.91 10.90 10.44
N THR A 179 18.98 10.96 11.40
CA THR A 179 18.82 12.09 12.34
C THR A 179 19.21 11.65 13.75
N LYS A 180 19.32 12.59 14.70
CA LYS A 180 19.52 12.24 16.13
C LYS A 180 18.36 11.44 16.71
N VAL A 181 17.19 11.54 16.08
CA VAL A 181 15.98 10.84 16.45
C VAL A 181 15.64 9.81 15.38
N GLY A 182 16.62 9.07 14.87
CA GLY A 182 16.36 7.93 13.99
C GLY A 182 16.36 8.22 12.49
N ARG A 183 16.05 7.19 11.70
CA ARG A 183 16.11 7.22 10.23
C ARG A 183 14.87 7.83 9.58
N VAL A 184 15.09 8.53 8.48
CA VAL A 184 14.06 9.15 7.64
C VAL A 184 14.29 8.78 6.19
N SER A 185 13.38 8.00 5.62
CA SER A 185 13.29 7.75 4.18
C SER A 185 12.46 8.83 3.47
N PHE A 186 12.53 8.89 2.14
CA PHE A 186 11.72 9.82 1.34
C PHE A 186 10.87 9.04 0.35
N PHE A 187 9.54 9.18 0.48
CA PHE A 187 8.59 8.48 -0.36
C PHE A 187 7.91 9.45 -1.33
N GLN A 188 8.17 9.27 -2.62
CA GLN A 188 7.54 10.07 -3.65
C GLN A 188 6.15 9.55 -3.96
N ILE A 189 5.18 10.46 -3.92
CA ILE A 189 3.82 10.22 -4.41
C ILE A 189 3.81 10.36 -5.93
N VAL A 190 3.39 9.30 -6.63
CA VAL A 190 3.32 9.23 -8.09
C VAL A 190 1.86 9.04 -8.52
N PRO A 191 1.21 10.06 -9.09
CA PRO A 191 -0.17 9.93 -9.53
C PRO A 191 -0.32 9.02 -10.74
N ALA A 192 -1.35 8.19 -10.67
CA ALA A 192 -1.70 7.21 -11.68
C ALA A 192 -3.18 7.34 -12.08
N SER A 193 -3.49 6.88 -13.28
CA SER A 193 -4.86 6.66 -13.73
C SER A 193 -5.44 5.39 -13.09
N MET A 194 -6.77 5.24 -13.16
CA MET A 194 -7.43 4.01 -12.71
C MET A 194 -6.94 2.78 -13.48
N GLU A 195 -6.72 2.91 -14.80
CA GLU A 195 -6.20 1.81 -15.63
C GLU A 195 -4.81 1.32 -15.17
N GLU A 196 -3.95 2.25 -14.75
CA GLU A 196 -2.62 1.94 -14.23
C GLU A 196 -2.71 1.31 -12.83
N LEU A 197 -3.63 1.75 -11.98
CA LEU A 197 -3.88 1.10 -10.69
C LEU A 197 -4.38 -0.33 -10.87
N ASN A 198 -5.34 -0.56 -11.77
CA ASN A 198 -5.85 -1.92 -12.07
C ASN A 198 -4.71 -2.84 -12.55
N ALA A 199 -3.77 -2.29 -13.32
CA ALA A 199 -2.55 -2.99 -13.72
C ALA A 199 -1.69 -3.38 -12.52
N ALA A 200 -1.47 -2.42 -11.60
CA ALA A 200 -0.63 -2.59 -10.43
C ALA A 200 -1.24 -3.60 -9.46
N GLN A 201 -2.56 -3.61 -9.30
CA GLN A 201 -3.29 -4.59 -8.51
C GLN A 201 -3.21 -6.00 -9.13
N SER A 202 -3.17 -6.09 -10.46
CA SER A 202 -3.01 -7.36 -11.16
C SER A 202 -1.58 -7.93 -11.09
N TRP A 203 -0.57 -7.05 -11.04
CA TRP A 203 0.86 -7.42 -11.01
C TRP A 203 1.54 -6.89 -9.75
N ASN A 204 2.12 -5.69 -9.82
CA ASN A 204 2.57 -4.90 -8.67
C ASN A 204 2.82 -3.45 -9.09
N VAL A 205 2.79 -2.52 -8.13
CA VAL A 205 3.01 -1.08 -8.37
C VAL A 205 4.39 -0.82 -8.99
N MET A 206 5.44 -1.45 -8.46
CA MET A 206 6.82 -1.16 -8.90
C MET A 206 7.05 -1.52 -10.37
N GLY A 207 6.50 -2.63 -10.83
CA GLY A 207 6.57 -3.05 -12.22
C GLY A 207 5.82 -2.10 -13.16
N VAL A 208 4.66 -1.58 -12.75
CA VAL A 208 3.93 -0.56 -13.52
C VAL A 208 4.72 0.75 -13.55
N VAL A 209 5.29 1.16 -12.41
CA VAL A 209 6.18 2.32 -12.32
C VAL A 209 7.41 2.15 -13.22
N ASP A 210 8.00 0.96 -13.30
CA ASP A 210 9.12 0.68 -14.20
C ASP A 210 8.77 0.91 -15.66
N LEU A 211 7.58 0.48 -16.10
CA LEU A 211 7.08 0.80 -17.43
C LEU A 211 6.81 2.30 -17.61
N MET A 212 6.29 2.97 -16.58
CA MET A 212 6.11 4.43 -16.60
C MET A 212 7.45 5.18 -16.70
N ARG A 213 8.56 4.61 -16.19
CA ARG A 213 9.89 5.21 -16.27
C ARG A 213 10.43 5.26 -17.70
N GLU A 214 9.95 4.42 -18.61
CA GLU A 214 10.43 4.34 -19.99
C GLU A 214 10.05 5.55 -20.84
N SER A 215 9.02 6.30 -20.46
CA SER A 215 8.54 7.46 -21.21
C SER A 215 8.40 8.70 -20.34
N ILE A 216 8.90 9.83 -20.84
CA ILE A 216 8.73 11.11 -20.17
C ILE A 216 7.26 11.54 -20.05
N LEU A 217 6.40 11.04 -20.93
CA LEU A 217 4.97 11.33 -20.93
C LEU A 217 4.23 10.64 -19.78
N THR A 218 4.78 9.55 -19.24
CA THR A 218 4.29 8.84 -18.05
C THR A 218 5.09 9.17 -16.79
N GLY A 219 5.95 10.18 -16.85
CA GLY A 219 6.74 10.71 -15.74
C GLY A 219 8.24 10.44 -15.83
N GLY A 220 8.66 9.47 -16.65
CA GLY A 220 10.06 9.15 -16.91
C GLY A 220 10.83 8.67 -15.67
N PRO A 221 12.17 8.60 -15.73
CA PRO A 221 12.97 8.10 -14.62
C PRO A 221 12.75 8.78 -13.25
N TYR A 222 12.31 10.04 -13.25
CA TYR A 222 12.05 10.78 -12.00
C TYR A 222 10.57 10.74 -11.59
N GLN A 223 9.71 10.09 -12.36
CA GLN A 223 8.27 9.97 -12.12
C GLN A 223 7.61 11.34 -11.90
N VAL A 224 7.93 12.31 -12.77
CA VAL A 224 7.36 13.66 -12.71
C VAL A 224 5.89 13.62 -13.10
N CYS A 225 5.01 14.10 -12.23
CA CYS A 225 3.59 14.24 -12.53
C CYS A 225 3.36 15.33 -13.58
N ASP A 226 2.68 14.97 -14.67
CA ASP A 226 2.05 15.91 -15.59
C ASP A 226 0.53 15.83 -15.39
N ASN A 227 -0.05 16.78 -14.64
CA ASN A 227 -1.50 16.81 -14.41
C ASN A 227 -2.31 17.20 -15.66
N GLY A 228 -1.65 17.60 -16.76
CA GLY A 228 -2.24 17.76 -18.09
C GLY A 228 -2.18 16.50 -18.96
N ARG A 229 -1.68 15.37 -18.43
CA ARG A 229 -1.62 14.09 -19.14
C ARG A 229 -3.02 13.60 -19.48
N THR A 230 -3.25 13.32 -20.77
CA THR A 230 -4.55 12.83 -21.29
C THR A 230 -4.52 11.36 -21.71
N LYS A 231 -3.35 10.72 -21.67
CA LYS A 231 -3.16 9.32 -22.08
C LYS A 231 -2.61 8.47 -20.96
N THR A 232 -3.15 7.26 -20.83
CA THR A 232 -2.66 6.24 -19.89
C THR A 232 -1.38 5.57 -20.40
N LEU A 233 -0.69 4.82 -19.53
CA LEU A 233 0.49 4.03 -19.88
C LEU A 233 0.26 3.18 -21.14
N TYR A 234 -0.90 2.54 -21.27
CA TYR A 234 -1.22 1.66 -22.40
C TYR A 234 -1.38 2.38 -23.73
N GLN A 235 -1.89 3.60 -23.68
CA GLN A 235 -2.06 4.44 -24.86
C GLN A 235 -0.73 5.08 -25.29
N ILE A 236 0.24 5.18 -24.39
CA ILE A 236 1.59 5.71 -24.64
C ILE A 236 2.54 4.59 -25.07
N ASN A 237 2.49 3.45 -24.38
CA ASN A 237 3.29 2.25 -24.66
C ASN A 237 2.35 1.08 -24.98
N THR A 238 2.16 0.82 -26.28
CA THR A 238 1.28 -0.25 -26.78
C THR A 238 1.77 -1.66 -26.42
N THR A 239 3.04 -1.81 -26.03
CA THR A 239 3.61 -3.10 -25.59
C THR A 239 3.42 -3.37 -24.10
N ALA A 240 3.03 -2.36 -23.31
CA ALA A 240 2.94 -2.45 -21.85
C ALA A 240 2.04 -3.60 -21.38
N MET A 241 0.87 -3.79 -22.00
CA MET A 241 -0.03 -4.91 -21.65
C MET A 241 0.60 -6.28 -21.88
N THR A 242 1.33 -6.45 -22.99
CA THR A 242 2.03 -7.70 -23.30
C THR A 242 3.14 -7.95 -22.28
N ILE A 243 3.90 -6.91 -21.93
CA ILE A 243 4.95 -7.00 -20.91
C ILE A 243 4.36 -7.38 -19.55
N ILE A 244 3.28 -6.71 -19.12
CA ILE A 244 2.62 -7.01 -17.84
C ILE A 244 2.12 -8.46 -17.79
N LYS A 245 1.47 -8.95 -18.85
CA LYS A 245 1.02 -10.35 -18.94
C LYS A 245 2.18 -11.33 -18.84
N GLN A 246 3.29 -11.05 -19.53
CA GLN A 246 4.49 -11.89 -19.48
C GLN A 246 5.13 -11.87 -18.09
N ARG A 247 5.24 -10.68 -17.47
CA ARG A 247 5.83 -10.49 -16.16
C ARG A 247 5.00 -11.11 -15.05
N LEU A 248 3.67 -10.96 -15.10
CA LEU A 248 2.75 -11.63 -14.19
C LEU A 248 2.96 -13.14 -14.20
N LYS A 249 3.14 -13.75 -15.39
CA LYS A 249 3.40 -15.18 -15.52
C LYS A 249 4.75 -15.59 -14.92
N SER A 250 5.78 -14.75 -15.01
CA SER A 250 7.12 -15.09 -14.50
C SER A 250 7.35 -14.72 -13.03
N GLU A 251 6.71 -13.66 -12.54
CA GLU A 251 7.00 -13.05 -11.24
C GLU A 251 5.86 -13.18 -10.22
N GLY A 252 4.64 -13.49 -10.69
CA GLY A 252 3.44 -13.49 -9.89
C GLY A 252 2.95 -12.08 -9.58
N ASN A 253 2.17 -11.92 -8.51
CA ASN A 253 1.64 -10.64 -8.06
C ASN A 253 1.82 -10.41 -6.55
N ASN A 254 1.66 -9.15 -6.14
CA ASN A 254 1.73 -8.70 -4.75
C ASN A 254 0.35 -8.60 -4.08
N PHE A 255 -0.71 -9.08 -4.74
CA PHE A 255 -2.06 -9.02 -4.24
C PHE A 255 -2.26 -10.10 -3.18
N SER A 256 -2.04 -9.77 -1.90
CA SER A 256 -2.02 -10.76 -0.81
C SER A 256 -3.40 -11.10 -0.24
N GLY A 257 -4.42 -10.29 -0.50
CA GLY A 257 -5.76 -10.56 -0.04
C GLY A 257 -6.82 -9.65 -0.65
N PHE A 258 -8.09 -10.05 -0.49
CA PHE A 258 -9.25 -9.35 -1.04
C PHE A 258 -10.39 -9.33 -0.02
N SER A 259 -10.98 -8.15 0.20
CA SER A 259 -12.13 -7.97 1.10
C SER A 259 -13.41 -8.15 0.31
N THR A 260 -14.23 -9.12 0.68
CA THR A 260 -15.38 -9.59 -0.12
C THR A 260 -16.35 -10.41 0.72
N GLU A 261 -17.53 -10.77 0.23
CA GLU A 261 -18.38 -11.72 0.95
C GLU A 261 -17.82 -13.14 0.80
N CYS A 262 -17.38 -13.71 1.92
CA CYS A 262 -16.91 -15.09 2.00
C CYS A 262 -17.24 -15.71 3.36
N HIS A 263 -17.42 -17.03 3.36
CA HIS A 263 -17.61 -17.85 4.57
C HIS A 263 -17.32 -19.33 4.28
N TRP A 264 -17.38 -20.18 5.30
CA TRP A 264 -17.11 -21.61 5.16
C TRP A 264 -18.00 -22.44 6.08
N PHE A 265 -18.17 -23.72 5.70
CA PHE A 265 -18.96 -24.70 6.44
C PHE A 265 -18.04 -25.81 6.93
N ASP A 266 -18.21 -26.24 8.18
CA ASP A 266 -17.45 -27.37 8.71
C ASP A 266 -17.99 -28.72 8.21
N SER A 267 -17.34 -29.82 8.60
CA SER A 267 -17.70 -31.18 8.18
C SER A 267 -19.11 -31.63 8.59
N THR A 268 -19.82 -30.86 9.42
CA THR A 268 -21.21 -31.13 9.80
C THR A 268 -22.22 -30.29 9.00
N GLY A 269 -21.73 -29.49 8.05
CA GLY A 269 -22.53 -28.53 7.31
C GLY A 269 -22.88 -27.28 8.11
N ARG A 270 -22.28 -27.07 9.29
CA ARG A 270 -22.51 -25.86 10.10
C ARG A 270 -21.79 -24.68 9.47
N ASP A 271 -22.56 -23.62 9.20
CA ASP A 271 -22.04 -22.33 8.74
C ASP A 271 -21.27 -21.65 9.87
N ILE A 272 -20.04 -21.23 9.60
CA ILE A 272 -19.21 -20.53 10.59
C ILE A 272 -19.85 -19.21 11.08
N ARG A 273 -20.71 -18.58 10.26
CA ARG A 273 -21.45 -17.36 10.65
C ARG A 273 -22.41 -17.58 11.82
N SER A 274 -22.78 -18.84 12.10
CA SER A 274 -23.68 -19.18 13.21
C SER A 274 -23.00 -19.22 14.59
N LEU A 275 -21.67 -19.04 14.66
CA LEU A 275 -20.96 -18.98 15.94
C LEU A 275 -21.31 -17.70 16.71
N THR A 276 -21.63 -17.84 17.99
CA THR A 276 -21.96 -16.71 18.87
C THR A 276 -20.71 -16.01 19.40
N PRO A 277 -20.80 -14.75 19.87
CA PRO A 277 -19.69 -14.08 20.56
C PRO A 277 -19.14 -14.84 21.77
N VAL A 278 -19.96 -15.69 22.41
CA VAL A 278 -19.54 -16.55 23.53
C VAL A 278 -18.66 -17.70 23.02
N ASP A 279 -18.94 -18.23 21.83
CA ASP A 279 -18.10 -19.24 21.16
C ASP A 279 -16.76 -18.64 20.70
N LEU A 280 -16.73 -17.34 20.40
CA LEU A 280 -15.53 -16.58 19.97
C LEU A 280 -14.64 -16.11 21.12
N LEU A 281 -15.20 -15.92 22.33
CA LEU A 281 -14.45 -15.49 23.52
C LEU A 281 -13.79 -16.66 24.27
N GLN A 282 -14.32 -17.88 24.13
CA GLN A 282 -13.68 -19.10 24.64
C GLN A 282 -12.41 -19.49 23.85
N THR A 283 -12.16 -18.81 22.74
CA THR A 283 -11.03 -19.02 21.83
C THR A 283 -10.08 -17.81 21.74
N GLY A 284 -9.90 -17.07 22.84
CA GLY A 284 -8.76 -16.16 23.03
C GLY A 284 -8.57 -15.09 21.95
N TYR A 285 -9.67 -14.41 21.61
CA TYR A 285 -9.70 -13.34 20.63
C TYR A 285 -8.83 -12.13 21.02
N ASP A 286 -7.95 -11.70 20.11
CA ASP A 286 -7.13 -10.49 20.26
C ASP A 286 -7.35 -9.57 19.05
N SER A 287 -7.81 -8.33 19.29
CA SER A 287 -8.27 -7.38 18.26
C SER A 287 -7.14 -6.85 17.36
N ASN A 288 -5.89 -7.14 17.69
CA ASN A 288 -4.71 -6.74 16.91
C ASN A 288 -4.40 -7.67 15.71
N PHE A 289 -5.15 -8.77 15.55
CA PHE A 289 -4.94 -9.76 14.49
C PHE A 289 -5.24 -9.23 13.07
N ALA A 290 -6.10 -8.21 12.97
CA ALA A 290 -6.50 -7.58 11.71
C ALA A 290 -5.33 -6.96 10.94
N SER A 291 -4.24 -6.61 11.63
CA SER A 291 -3.01 -6.02 11.06
C SER A 291 -2.00 -7.06 10.56
N SER A 292 -2.13 -8.32 11.01
CA SER A 292 -1.09 -9.38 10.86
C SER A 292 -1.41 -10.42 9.78
N SER A 293 -2.55 -10.33 9.10
CA SER A 293 -3.01 -11.34 8.11
C SER A 293 -2.15 -11.45 6.83
N THR A 294 -1.07 -10.67 6.73
CA THR A 294 -0.06 -10.70 5.67
C THR A 294 1.25 -11.38 6.09
N GLN A 295 1.42 -11.69 7.39
CA GLN A 295 2.60 -12.38 7.92
C GLN A 295 2.17 -13.71 8.54
N LEU A 296 2.53 -14.82 7.89
CA LEU A 296 2.23 -16.17 8.33
C LEU A 296 3.12 -16.67 9.49
N VAL A 297 3.80 -15.80 10.24
CA VAL A 297 4.80 -16.28 11.21
C VAL A 297 4.12 -16.66 12.52
N TYR A 298 3.97 -17.98 12.76
CA TYR A 298 3.62 -18.53 14.08
C TYR A 298 4.74 -19.41 14.62
N SER A 299 5.16 -19.15 15.85
CA SER A 299 5.89 -20.13 16.67
C SER A 299 4.92 -21.25 17.04
N TYR A 300 5.27 -22.50 16.74
CA TYR A 300 4.55 -23.70 17.15
C TYR A 300 4.49 -23.76 18.69
N VAL A 301 3.46 -23.17 19.28
CA VAL A 301 3.05 -23.38 20.67
C VAL A 301 1.61 -23.88 20.59
N ASP A 302 1.36 -25.02 21.24
CA ASP A 302 0.07 -25.71 21.21
C ASP A 302 -1.03 -24.79 21.76
N HIS A 303 -1.78 -24.14 20.86
CA HIS A 303 -2.85 -23.23 21.24
C HIS A 303 -4.16 -24.03 21.37
N PRO A 304 -4.87 -23.96 22.51
CA PRO A 304 -6.09 -24.74 22.78
C PRO A 304 -7.31 -24.43 21.87
N GLU A 305 -7.12 -23.61 20.83
CA GLU A 305 -8.17 -22.96 20.00
C GLU A 305 -8.12 -23.41 18.54
N LEU A 306 -7.23 -24.34 18.20
CA LEU A 306 -7.03 -24.85 16.85
C LEU A 306 -8.00 -26.00 16.56
N LYS A 307 -8.90 -25.81 15.59
CA LYS A 307 -9.83 -26.82 15.11
C LYS A 307 -9.35 -27.41 13.79
N ARG A 308 -9.01 -28.70 13.80
CA ARG A 308 -8.72 -29.46 12.57
C ARG A 308 -10.03 -29.85 11.89
N ILE A 309 -10.12 -29.63 10.59
CA ILE A 309 -11.32 -29.88 9.79
C ILE A 309 -10.99 -30.99 8.79
N ARG A 310 -11.92 -31.95 8.62
CA ARG A 310 -11.74 -33.08 7.69
C ARG A 310 -12.30 -32.80 6.31
N GLU A 311 -13.45 -32.15 6.27
CA GLU A 311 -14.18 -31.81 5.05
C GLU A 311 -14.67 -30.38 5.19
N ILE A 312 -14.59 -29.61 4.11
CA ILE A 312 -14.90 -28.19 4.12
C ILE A 312 -15.62 -27.74 2.86
N THR A 313 -16.59 -26.86 3.04
CA THR A 313 -17.19 -26.10 1.93
C THR A 313 -16.80 -24.65 2.07
N ILE A 314 -16.19 -24.06 1.04
CA ILE A 314 -15.85 -22.63 0.99
C ILE A 314 -16.86 -21.93 0.09
N ALA A 315 -17.51 -20.91 0.62
CA ALA A 315 -18.43 -20.06 -0.11
C ALA A 315 -17.78 -18.71 -0.42
N LEU A 316 -17.77 -18.35 -1.69
CA LEU A 316 -17.25 -17.09 -2.22
C LEU A 316 -18.36 -16.39 -3.00
N CYS A 317 -18.41 -15.06 -2.96
CA CYS A 317 -19.24 -14.33 -3.91
C CYS A 317 -18.68 -14.44 -5.34
N VAL A 318 -19.47 -14.01 -6.32
CA VAL A 318 -19.10 -14.05 -7.75
C VAL A 318 -17.79 -13.30 -8.02
N GLU A 319 -17.61 -12.11 -7.45
CA GLU A 319 -16.41 -11.30 -7.64
C GLU A 319 -15.16 -12.01 -7.09
N ALA A 320 -15.28 -12.65 -5.94
CA ALA A 320 -14.21 -13.43 -5.34
C ALA A 320 -13.87 -14.69 -6.15
N PHE A 321 -14.87 -15.32 -6.76
CA PHE A 321 -14.68 -16.48 -7.62
C PHE A 321 -13.98 -16.09 -8.95
N LEU A 322 -14.40 -15.00 -9.58
CA LEU A 322 -13.78 -14.44 -10.80
C LEU A 322 -12.32 -14.04 -10.59
N LEU A 323 -11.93 -13.79 -9.34
CA LEU A 323 -10.57 -13.42 -8.95
C LEU A 323 -9.64 -14.64 -8.78
N LEU A 324 -10.19 -15.85 -8.60
CA LEU A 324 -9.40 -17.07 -8.39
C LEU A 324 -8.31 -17.30 -9.46
N PRO A 325 -8.55 -17.10 -10.77
CA PRO A 325 -7.50 -17.29 -11.78
C PRO A 325 -6.28 -16.39 -11.56
N LEU A 326 -6.50 -15.14 -11.12
CA LEU A 326 -5.44 -14.19 -10.81
C LEU A 326 -4.68 -14.60 -9.53
N VAL A 327 -5.42 -15.03 -8.51
CA VAL A 327 -4.87 -15.44 -7.22
C VAL A 327 -4.04 -16.71 -7.36
N LEU A 328 -4.60 -17.76 -7.98
CA LEU A 328 -3.93 -19.05 -8.11
C LEU A 328 -2.65 -18.92 -8.95
N ARG A 329 -2.71 -18.24 -10.09
CA ARG A 329 -1.53 -18.03 -10.95
C ARG A 329 -0.52 -17.09 -10.35
N GLY A 330 -0.95 -15.95 -9.81
CA GLY A 330 -0.05 -14.90 -9.37
C GLY A 330 0.48 -15.07 -7.96
N ARG A 331 -0.17 -15.87 -7.11
CA ARG A 331 0.22 -16.09 -5.71
C ARG A 331 0.60 -17.54 -5.45
N LEU A 332 -0.37 -18.45 -5.52
CA LEU A 332 -0.17 -19.82 -5.06
C LEU A 332 0.86 -20.56 -5.92
N GLN A 333 0.86 -20.40 -7.25
CA GLN A 333 1.88 -20.98 -8.14
C GLN A 333 3.29 -20.42 -7.89
N HIS A 334 3.40 -19.23 -7.28
CA HIS A 334 4.66 -18.62 -6.88
C HIS A 334 5.03 -18.92 -5.41
N GLY A 335 4.36 -19.87 -4.76
CA GLY A 335 4.63 -20.25 -3.37
C GLY A 335 4.24 -19.17 -2.36
N ARG A 336 3.26 -18.30 -2.71
CA ARG A 336 2.77 -17.23 -1.82
C ARG A 336 1.31 -17.46 -1.46
N HIS A 337 0.96 -17.26 -0.19
CA HIS A 337 -0.42 -17.37 0.29
C HIS A 337 -1.35 -16.27 -0.25
N PHE A 338 -2.66 -16.48 -0.11
CA PHE A 338 -3.68 -15.46 -0.39
C PHE A 338 -4.81 -15.53 0.62
N THR A 339 -5.32 -14.38 1.08
CA THR A 339 -6.38 -14.32 2.09
C THR A 339 -7.62 -13.60 1.58
N PHE A 340 -8.76 -14.28 1.55
CA PHE A 340 -10.08 -13.63 1.46
C PHE A 340 -10.51 -13.21 2.87
N ARG A 341 -10.89 -11.93 3.04
CA ARG A 341 -11.48 -11.43 4.29
C ARG A 341 -12.93 -11.06 4.05
N SER A 342 -13.81 -11.50 4.94
CA SER A 342 -15.22 -11.15 4.86
C SER A 342 -15.40 -9.64 5.05
N SER A 343 -16.19 -8.98 4.20
CA SER A 343 -16.50 -7.55 4.36
C SER A 343 -17.45 -7.26 5.53
N ASN A 344 -18.21 -8.28 5.97
CA ASN A 344 -19.35 -8.11 6.87
C ASN A 344 -19.06 -8.62 8.29
N ASN A 345 -17.95 -9.32 8.51
CA ASN A 345 -17.60 -9.95 9.78
C ASN A 345 -16.09 -10.31 9.82
N GLU A 346 -15.65 -10.96 10.90
CA GLU A 346 -14.24 -11.31 11.14
C GLU A 346 -13.78 -12.63 10.47
N ILE A 347 -14.56 -13.18 9.54
CA ILE A 347 -14.15 -14.40 8.83
C ILE A 347 -13.00 -14.09 7.87
N ALA A 348 -12.01 -14.99 7.88
CA ALA A 348 -10.92 -14.96 6.92
C ALA A 348 -10.62 -16.38 6.41
N ILE A 349 -10.28 -16.50 5.13
CA ILE A 349 -9.93 -17.76 4.47
C ILE A 349 -8.59 -17.56 3.77
N THR A 350 -7.56 -18.23 4.26
CA THR A 350 -6.21 -18.17 3.70
C THR A 350 -5.87 -19.44 2.95
N LEU A 351 -5.60 -19.30 1.65
CA LEU A 351 -5.06 -20.33 0.79
C LEU A 351 -3.54 -20.38 0.98
N VAL A 352 -3.00 -21.55 1.29
CA VAL A 352 -1.59 -21.77 1.62
C VAL A 352 -0.98 -22.75 0.61
N PRO A 353 0.03 -22.36 -0.18
CA PRO A 353 0.66 -23.24 -1.15
C PRO A 353 1.65 -24.20 -0.48
N GLU A 354 2.14 -25.17 -1.24
CA GLU A 354 3.22 -26.07 -0.81
C GLU A 354 4.49 -25.30 -0.44
N GLY A 355 5.20 -25.74 0.60
CA GLY A 355 6.49 -25.17 1.01
C GLY A 355 6.43 -23.84 1.77
N GLN A 356 5.25 -23.28 2.02
CA GLN A 356 5.09 -22.09 2.83
C GLN A 356 5.36 -22.38 4.33
N GLU A 357 6.33 -21.70 4.92
CA GLU A 357 6.66 -21.82 6.35
C GLU A 357 5.73 -21.00 7.26
N GLY A 358 5.69 -21.36 8.54
CA GLY A 358 4.92 -20.67 9.59
C GLY A 358 3.41 -20.98 9.62
N THR A 359 2.95 -21.90 8.78
CA THR A 359 1.52 -22.18 8.60
C THR A 359 0.96 -23.14 9.64
N LEU A 360 -0.35 -23.09 9.86
CA LEU A 360 -1.09 -24.02 10.71
C LEU A 360 -1.44 -25.33 9.99
N VAL A 361 -1.31 -25.34 8.65
CA VAL A 361 -1.68 -26.46 7.78
C VAL A 361 -0.45 -27.17 7.22
N SER A 362 -0.66 -28.43 6.84
CA SER A 362 0.35 -29.31 6.24
C SER A 362 -0.33 -30.33 5.31
N PRO A 363 0.40 -31.10 4.49
CA PRO A 363 -0.20 -32.18 3.68
C PRO A 363 -1.05 -33.17 4.49
N SER A 364 -0.65 -33.48 5.73
CA SER A 364 -1.40 -34.37 6.62
C SER A 364 -2.57 -33.71 7.36
N ILE A 365 -2.57 -32.39 7.44
CA ILE A 365 -3.59 -31.59 8.14
C ILE A 365 -3.94 -30.40 7.24
N PRO A 366 -4.75 -30.63 6.19
CA PRO A 366 -4.93 -29.64 5.13
C PRO A 366 -5.84 -28.48 5.54
N TYR A 367 -6.70 -28.65 6.54
CA TYR A 367 -7.65 -27.63 6.97
C TYR A 367 -7.55 -27.40 8.48
N VAL A 368 -7.20 -26.17 8.86
CA VAL A 368 -7.13 -25.76 10.27
C VAL A 368 -7.82 -24.40 10.41
N ALA A 369 -8.74 -24.31 11.36
CA ALA A 369 -9.35 -23.06 11.75
C ALA A 369 -8.87 -22.63 13.14
N LYS A 370 -8.55 -21.35 13.29
CA LYS A 370 -8.41 -20.67 14.57
C LYS A 370 -9.55 -19.64 14.66
N SER A 371 -10.56 -19.92 15.49
CA SER A 371 -11.80 -19.12 15.53
C SER A 371 -12.43 -19.00 14.12
N CYS A 372 -12.69 -17.78 13.63
CA CYS A 372 -13.23 -17.52 12.28
C CYS A 372 -12.19 -17.53 11.16
N TRP A 373 -10.90 -17.68 11.48
CA TRP A 373 -9.82 -17.70 10.50
C TRP A 373 -9.48 -19.13 10.07
N LEU A 374 -9.72 -19.45 8.81
CA LEU A 374 -9.43 -20.72 8.18
C LEU A 374 -8.11 -20.63 7.39
N GLN A 375 -7.21 -21.60 7.59
CA GLN A 375 -6.13 -21.91 6.66
C GLN A 375 -6.43 -23.20 5.91
N MET A 376 -6.21 -23.18 4.60
CA MET A 376 -6.34 -24.32 3.69
C MET A 376 -5.01 -24.57 2.96
N TYR A 377 -4.46 -25.77 3.13
CA TYR A 377 -3.34 -26.28 2.34
C TYR A 377 -3.83 -26.58 0.92
N THR A 378 -3.17 -25.96 -0.06
CA THR A 378 -3.52 -26.05 -1.48
C THR A 378 -2.33 -26.64 -2.23
N PRO A 379 -2.24 -27.98 -2.36
CA PRO A 379 -1.17 -28.61 -3.13
C PRO A 379 -1.25 -28.24 -4.61
N VAL A 380 -0.15 -28.37 -5.34
CA VAL A 380 -0.09 -28.02 -6.79
C VAL A 380 -1.19 -28.74 -7.57
N SER A 381 -1.44 -30.01 -7.26
CA SER A 381 -2.50 -30.78 -7.92
C SER A 381 -3.92 -30.24 -7.65
N LEU A 382 -4.20 -29.75 -6.44
CA LEU A 382 -5.50 -29.11 -6.14
C LEU A 382 -5.59 -27.74 -6.80
N LEU A 383 -4.50 -26.97 -6.79
CA LEU A 383 -4.42 -25.67 -7.44
C LEU A 383 -4.80 -25.79 -8.92
N ASP A 384 -4.21 -26.73 -9.66
CA ASP A 384 -4.48 -26.94 -11.08
C ASP A 384 -5.95 -27.33 -11.33
N GLU A 385 -6.53 -28.18 -10.49
CA GLU A 385 -7.95 -28.55 -10.58
C GLU A 385 -8.88 -27.34 -10.34
N ILE A 386 -8.61 -26.52 -9.31
CA ILE A 386 -9.40 -25.30 -9.06
C ILE A 386 -9.22 -24.30 -10.20
N LEU A 387 -8.02 -24.18 -10.76
CA LEU A 387 -7.71 -23.23 -11.83
C LEU A 387 -8.51 -23.54 -13.10
N ILE A 388 -8.64 -24.81 -13.47
CA ILE A 388 -9.47 -25.24 -14.62
C ILE A 388 -10.92 -24.80 -14.42
N VAL A 389 -11.48 -25.06 -13.24
CA VAL A 389 -12.86 -24.67 -12.90
C VAL A 389 -13.02 -23.15 -12.95
N ALA A 390 -12.09 -22.41 -12.36
CA ALA A 390 -12.13 -20.96 -12.30
C ALA A 390 -11.96 -20.32 -13.69
N ASP A 391 -11.12 -20.86 -14.56
CA ASP A 391 -10.94 -20.37 -15.94
C ASP A 391 -12.18 -20.59 -16.80
N ASN A 392 -12.81 -21.77 -16.67
CA ASN A 392 -14.06 -22.07 -17.38
C ASN A 392 -15.16 -21.10 -16.94
N PHE A 393 -15.32 -20.93 -15.62
CA PHE A 393 -16.27 -19.96 -15.07
C PHE A 393 -15.98 -18.54 -15.55
N TYR A 394 -14.72 -18.10 -15.49
CA TYR A 394 -14.32 -16.77 -15.95
C TYR A 394 -14.60 -16.53 -17.45
N SER A 395 -14.45 -17.56 -18.28
CA SER A 395 -14.66 -17.48 -19.73
C SER A 395 -16.14 -17.49 -20.13
N GLU A 396 -16.98 -18.16 -19.35
CA GLU A 396 -18.41 -18.30 -19.59
C GLU A 396 -19.25 -17.23 -18.88
N TYR A 397 -18.71 -16.58 -17.85
CA TYR A 397 -19.44 -15.59 -17.05
C TYR A 397 -19.86 -14.37 -17.87
N THR A 398 -21.17 -14.11 -17.92
CA THR A 398 -21.74 -12.85 -18.38
C THR A 398 -22.53 -12.18 -17.25
N PRO A 399 -22.38 -10.85 -17.00
CA PRO A 399 -23.13 -10.17 -15.95
C PRO A 399 -24.65 -10.20 -16.13
N GLU A 400 -25.13 -10.38 -17.37
CA GLU A 400 -26.55 -10.41 -17.72
C GLU A 400 -27.21 -11.77 -17.46
N GLU A 401 -26.45 -12.86 -17.54
CA GLU A 401 -26.91 -14.19 -17.17
C GLU A 401 -26.83 -14.30 -15.64
N LYS A 402 -27.98 -14.47 -14.99
CA LYS A 402 -28.02 -14.80 -13.56
C LYS A 402 -27.27 -16.12 -13.39
N VAL A 403 -26.01 -16.05 -12.98
CA VAL A 403 -25.25 -17.21 -12.47
C VAL A 403 -26.19 -17.96 -11.54
N ASN A 404 -26.33 -19.26 -11.75
CA ASN A 404 -27.20 -20.04 -10.90
C ASN A 404 -26.57 -19.99 -9.50
N LEU A 405 -27.25 -19.34 -8.55
CA LEU A 405 -26.72 -18.89 -7.26
C LEU A 405 -26.39 -20.01 -6.26
N LYS A 406 -26.05 -21.20 -6.76
CA LYS A 406 -25.73 -22.43 -6.02
C LYS A 406 -24.79 -23.35 -6.80
N ASP A 407 -23.98 -22.83 -7.72
CA ASP A 407 -23.01 -23.68 -8.42
C ASP A 407 -22.02 -24.25 -7.40
N LEU A 408 -22.05 -25.59 -7.28
CA LEU A 408 -21.17 -26.37 -6.42
C LEU A 408 -20.08 -26.98 -7.28
N PHE A 409 -18.84 -26.74 -6.90
CA PHE A 409 -17.65 -27.26 -7.54
C PHE A 409 -16.96 -28.23 -6.57
N PRO A 410 -17.27 -29.53 -6.63
CA PRO A 410 -16.69 -30.52 -5.73
C PRO A 410 -15.28 -30.93 -6.17
N PHE A 411 -14.40 -31.09 -5.18
CA PHE A 411 -13.05 -31.64 -5.31
C PHE A 411 -12.91 -32.85 -4.37
N PRO A 412 -13.53 -34.01 -4.71
CA PRO A 412 -13.71 -35.12 -3.76
C PRO A 412 -12.40 -35.70 -3.20
N LYS A 413 -11.34 -35.72 -4.01
CA LYS A 413 -10.00 -36.18 -3.61
C LYS A 413 -9.44 -35.40 -2.40
N TYR A 414 -9.89 -34.17 -2.21
CA TYR A 414 -9.41 -33.28 -1.16
C TYR A 414 -10.48 -33.02 -0.09
N SER A 415 -11.67 -33.63 -0.18
CA SER A 415 -12.77 -33.33 0.76
C SER A 415 -13.11 -31.82 0.80
N LEU A 416 -13.11 -31.18 -0.37
CA LEU A 416 -13.38 -29.76 -0.55
C LEU A 416 -14.55 -29.57 -1.51
N ILE A 417 -15.41 -28.60 -1.21
CA ILE A 417 -16.39 -28.04 -2.15
C ILE A 417 -16.19 -26.54 -2.20
N LEU A 418 -16.06 -25.97 -3.40
CA LEU A 418 -16.21 -24.53 -3.60
C LEU A 418 -17.65 -24.26 -4.03
N ARG A 419 -18.25 -23.19 -3.50
CA ARG A 419 -19.59 -22.75 -3.90
C ARG A 419 -19.62 -21.25 -4.13
N ILE A 420 -20.46 -20.83 -5.06
CA ILE A 420 -20.75 -19.41 -5.28
C ILE A 420 -22.01 -19.04 -4.50
N ASP A 421 -21.89 -18.04 -3.64
CA ASP A 421 -22.99 -17.44 -2.87
C ASP A 421 -23.21 -15.97 -3.28
N LEU A 422 -24.34 -15.39 -2.87
CA LEU A 422 -24.62 -13.96 -3.04
C LEU A 422 -23.74 -13.11 -2.12
#